data_AF-A0A4R8BG41-F1
#
_entry.id   AF-A0A4R8BG41-F1
#
_cell.length_a   1.000
_cell.length_b   1.000
_cell.length_c   1.000
_cell.angle_alpha   90.00
_cell.angle_beta   90.00
_cell.angle_gamma   90.00
#
_symmetry.space_group_name_H-M   'P 1'
#
loop_
_entity.id
_entity.type
_entity.pdbx_description
1 polymer ?
#
loop_
_entity_poly.entity_id
_entity_poly.type
_entity_poly.pdbx_seq_one_letter_code
_entity_poly.pdbx_strand_id
1 'polypeptide(L)' 'MKKLFKKSKSELDFSNLSSILNTGVAAGVAIANYSNKSPKTIGMITAGLSLLATGLIIAADDNPDNKHAR' A
#
# COMPACT_ATOMS: atom_id res chain seq x y z
N MET A 1 35.87 -6.76 10.40
CA MET A 1 34.40 -6.93 10.48
C MET A 1 33.82 -6.97 9.06
N LYS A 2 33.28 -8.11 8.62
CA LYS A 2 32.60 -8.21 7.31
C LYS A 2 31.27 -7.47 7.42
N LYS A 3 30.98 -6.58 6.47
CA LYS A 3 29.74 -5.79 6.41
C LYS A 3 28.53 -6.74 6.35
N LEU A 4 27.91 -6.98 7.51
CA LEU A 4 26.80 -7.92 7.72
C LEU A 4 25.44 -7.41 7.22
N PHE A 5 25.39 -6.19 6.69
CA PHE A 5 24.16 -5.59 6.18
C PHE A 5 24.31 -5.34 4.68
N LYS A 6 24.03 -6.38 3.88
CA LYS A 6 23.67 -6.19 2.48
C LYS A 6 22.34 -5.44 2.50
N LYS A 7 22.35 -4.18 2.05
CA LYS A 7 21.13 -3.38 1.86
C LYS A 7 20.25 -4.18 0.88
N SER A 8 19.25 -4.88 1.42
CA SER A 8 18.30 -5.62 0.61
C SER A 8 17.56 -4.57 -0.21
N LYS A 9 17.89 -4.47 -1.49
CA LYS A 9 17.09 -3.72 -2.46
C LYS A 9 15.83 -4.54 -2.67
N SER A 10 14.97 -4.60 -1.65
CA SER A 10 13.62 -5.11 -1.83
C SER A 10 12.91 -4.01 -2.61
N GLU A 11 12.94 -4.11 -3.93
CA GLU A 11 11.98 -3.39 -4.75
C GLU A 11 10.61 -3.73 -4.19
N LEU A 12 9.83 -2.70 -3.87
CA LEU A 12 8.44 -2.89 -3.48
C LEU A 12 7.76 -3.56 -4.67
N ASP A 13 7.41 -4.84 -4.53
CA ASP A 13 6.67 -5.56 -5.56
C ASP A 13 5.20 -5.12 -5.50
N PHE A 14 4.86 -4.14 -6.34
CA PHE A 14 3.53 -3.60 -6.47
C PHE A 14 2.52 -4.57 -7.09
N SER A 15 2.99 -5.69 -7.68
CA SER A 15 2.12 -6.66 -8.35
C SER A 15 1.05 -7.23 -7.41
N ASN A 16 1.42 -7.40 -6.13
CA ASN A 16 0.51 -7.89 -5.09
C ASN A 16 -0.05 -6.79 -4.19
N LEU A 17 0.46 -5.55 -4.29
CA LEU A 17 0.05 -4.45 -3.42
C LEU A 17 -1.44 -4.14 -3.59
N SER A 18 -1.93 -4.07 -4.82
CA SER A 18 -3.36 -3.84 -5.10
C SER A 18 -4.24 -4.90 -4.43
N SER A 19 -3.81 -6.17 -4.43
CA SER A 19 -4.53 -7.27 -3.79
C SER A 19 -4.51 -7.17 -2.26
N ILE A 20 -3.35 -6.86 -1.67
CA ILE A 20 -3.18 -6.65 -0.22
C ILE A 20 -3.99 -5.44 0.27
N LEU A 21 -3.98 -4.35 -0.48
CA LEU A 21 -4.77 -3.16 -0.16
C LEU A 21 -6.26 -3.45 -0.28
N ASN A 22 -6.71 -4.11 -1.35
CA ASN A 22 -8.15 -4.38 -1.54
C ASN A 22 -8.69 -5.34 -0.47
N THR A 23 -7.92 -6.35 -0.10
CA THR A 23 -8.24 -7.25 1.03
C THR A 23 -8.21 -6.50 2.37
N GLY A 24 -7.25 -5.58 2.56
CA GLY A 24 -7.19 -4.70 3.73
C GLY A 24 -8.40 -3.75 3.85
N VAL A 25 -8.86 -3.16 2.74
CA VAL A 25 -10.09 -2.35 2.69
C VAL A 25 -11.27 -3.23 3.08
N ALA A 26 -11.44 -4.39 2.44
CA ALA A 26 -12.56 -5.29 2.70
C ALA A 26 -12.60 -5.73 4.17
N ALA A 27 -11.45 -6.10 4.75
CA ALA A 27 -11.33 -6.45 6.17
C ALA A 27 -11.66 -5.25 7.08
N GLY A 28 -11.10 -4.07 6.80
CA GLY A 28 -11.38 -2.86 7.58
C GLY A 28 -12.85 -2.44 7.54
N VAL A 29 -13.50 -2.55 6.37
CA VAL A 29 -14.93 -2.31 6.18
C VAL A 29 -15.76 -3.34 6.95
N ALA A 30 -15.40 -4.63 6.88
CA ALA A 30 -16.09 -5.69 7.62
C ALA A 30 -15.99 -5.49 9.13
N ILE A 31 -14.82 -5.12 9.65
CA ILE A 31 -14.59 -4.81 11.07
C ILE A 31 -15.40 -3.57 11.50
N ALA A 32 -15.43 -2.54 10.65
CA ALA A 32 -16.19 -1.33 10.90
C ALA A 32 -17.71 -1.61 10.94
N ASN A 33 -18.22 -2.42 9.99
CA ASN A 33 -19.60 -2.87 9.98
C ASN A 33 -19.94 -3.72 11.21
N TYR A 34 -19.08 -4.68 11.57
CA TYR A 34 -19.25 -5.50 12.77
C TYR A 34 -19.27 -4.66 14.05
N SER A 35 -18.46 -3.60 14.10
CA SER A 35 -18.42 -2.65 15.23
C SER A 35 -19.50 -1.56 15.14
N ASN A 36 -20.49 -1.73 14.25
CA ASN A 36 -21.61 -0.82 14.00
C ASN A 36 -21.16 0.64 13.79
N LYS A 37 -20.02 0.82 13.11
CA LYS A 37 -19.47 2.15 12.83
C LYS A 37 -20.29 2.85 11.74
N SER A 38 -20.25 4.18 11.81
CA SER A 38 -20.96 5.03 10.86
C SER A 38 -20.43 4.82 9.42
N PRO A 39 -21.28 5.03 8.40
CA PRO A 39 -20.85 5.05 7.00
C PRO A 39 -19.69 6.02 6.73
N LYS A 40 -19.61 7.11 7.49
CA LYS A 40 -18.49 8.06 7.46
C LYS A 40 -17.16 7.40 7.81
N THR A 41 -17.15 6.52 8.81
CA THR A 41 -15.95 5.77 9.22
C THR A 41 -15.50 4.79 8.14
N ILE A 42 -16.45 4.10 7.50
CA ILE A 42 -16.18 3.20 6.37
C ILE A 42 -15.59 3.99 5.20
N GLY A 43 -16.18 5.14 4.86
CA GLY A 43 -15.65 6.04 3.85
C GLY A 43 -14.22 6.51 4.15
N MET A 44 -13.90 6.80 5.42
CA MET A 44 -12.54 7.18 5.84
C MET A 44 -11.54 6.03 5.70
N ILE A 45 -11.93 4.79 6.01
CA ILE A 45 -11.07 3.61 5.82
C ILE A 45 -10.72 3.43 4.35
N THR A 46 -11.73 3.46 3.47
CA THR A 46 -11.53 3.34 2.02
C THR A 46 -10.69 4.48 1.48
N ALA A 47 -11.00 5.73 1.84
CA ALA A 47 -10.26 6.89 1.37
C ALA A 47 -8.80 6.91 1.86
N GLY A 48 -8.55 6.56 3.12
CA GLY A 48 -7.21 6.49 3.70
C GLY A 48 -6.34 5.43 3.02
N LEU A 49 -6.89 4.25 2.72
CA LEU A 49 -6.15 3.21 2.00
C LEU A 49 -5.88 3.59 0.54
N SER A 50 -6.84 4.25 -0.14
CA SER A 50 -6.62 4.79 -1.48
C SER A 50 -5.51 5.85 -1.50
N LEU A 51 -5.50 6.75 -0.52
CA LEU A 51 -4.45 7.77 -0.39
C LEU A 51 -3.06 7.13 -0.20
N LEU A 52 -2.97 6.08 0.64
CA LEU A 52 -1.75 5.32 0.84
C LEU A 52 -1.30 4.62 -0.45
N ALA A 53 -2.23 3.99 -1.17
CA ALA A 53 -1.96 3.33 -2.45
C ALA A 53 -1.37 4.32 -3.47
N THR A 54 -2.03 5.46 -3.65
CA THR A 54 -1.58 6.53 -4.55
C THR A 54 -0.22 7.07 -4.14
N GLY A 55 0.00 7.32 -2.84
CA GLY A 55 1.30 7.78 -2.34
C GLY A 55 2.43 6.78 -2.61
N LEU A 56 2.16 5.48 -2.49
CA LEU A 56 3.15 4.44 -2.76
C LEU A 56 3.45 4.30 -4.26
N ILE A 57 2.45 4.46 -5.12
CA ILE A 57 2.63 4.49 -6.58
C ILE A 57 3.49 5.69 -6.99
N ILE A 58 3.19 6.89 -6.46
CA ILE A 58 3.97 8.10 -6.74
C ILE A 58 5.42 7.92 -6.28
N ALA A 59 5.63 7.42 -5.05
CA ALA A 59 6.97 7.18 -4.53
C ALA A 59 7.75 6.12 -5.32
N ALA A 60 7.06 5.15 -5.94
CA ALA A 60 7.68 4.15 -6.81
C ALA A 60 8.06 4.71 -8.19
N ASP A 61 7.23 5.59 -8.75
CA ASP A 61 7.46 6.23 -10.04
C ASP A 61 8.60 7.26 -9.98
N ASP A 62 8.76 7.95 -8.85
CA ASP A 62 9.87 8.86 -8.59
C ASP A 62 11.23 8.15 -8.36
N ASN A 63 11.28 6.81 -8.41
CA ASN A 63 12.54 6.07 -8.32
C ASN A 63 13.32 6.14 -9.65
N PRO A 64 14.50 6.79 -9.71
CA PRO A 64 15.22 7.09 -10.95
C PRO A 64 15.73 5.86 -11.73
N ASP A 65 15.66 4.66 -11.15
CA ASP A 65 16.05 3.40 -11.80
C ASP A 65 15.03 2.90 -12.86
N ASN A 66 13.81 3.46 -12.93
CA ASN A 66 12.79 3.05 -13.92
C ASN A 66 12.92 3.73 -15.31
N LYS A 67 14.09 4.31 -15.65
CA LYS A 67 14.31 4.97 -16.95
C LYS A 67 14.84 4.05 -18.07
N HIS A 68 14.93 2.74 -17.86
CA HIS A 68 15.48 1.81 -18.86
C HIS A 68 14.56 0.62 -19.20
N ALA A 69 13.28 0.91 -19.42
CA ALA A 69 12.38 0.00 -20.13
C ALA A 69 11.51 0.78 -21.12
N ARG A 70 12.15 1.32 -22.16
CA ARG A 70 11.52 1.71 -23.42
C ARG A 70 12.23 1.01 -24.56
#